data_AF-A0A2D6X5H7-F1
#
_entry.id   AF-A0A2D6X5H7-F1
#
_cell.length_a   1.000
_cell.length_b   1.000
_cell.length_c   1.000
_cell.angle_alpha   90.00
_cell.angle_beta   90.00
_cell.angle_gamma   90.00
#
_symmetry.space_group_name_H-M   'P 1'
#
loop_
_entity.id
_entity.type
_entity.pdbx_description
1 polymer ?
#
loop_
_entity_poly.entity_id
_entity_poly.type
_entity_poly.pdbx_seq_one_letter_code
_entity_poly.pdbx_strand_id
1 'polypeptide(L)'
;MKKNLLEIVQNILSDMDSQEVNSISDSIEAMQVAQIVETTFYNIIASRDIPEHESFIKLTALSDTDFPTHFKYPTNVKQIKNLSYDVSSDSTYAYSDIKWLEPLDFINRSDRRSLSSATVVDDKVAGTKIRVYNDRMPSYYTSFDDEHIVMDAYDSDVDTTLQESKTRAYGTTYPVFSQDDTYVPEIDGTMHPYLLAEAKSTCMSLLKGGSDMKVEQSARRQKSYVQNDMYKTKKGFKRPHYGRH
;
A
#
# COMPACT_ATOMS: atom_id res chain seq x y z
N MET A 1 -20.01 11.10 -15.11
CA MET A 1 -19.92 12.30 -14.26
C MET A 1 -19.56 11.84 -12.86
N LYS A 2 -18.55 12.43 -12.23
CA LYS A 2 -18.21 12.17 -10.82
C LYS A 2 -19.16 12.98 -9.94
N LYS A 3 -19.72 12.37 -8.90
CA LYS A 3 -20.54 13.03 -7.89
C LYS A 3 -19.74 13.20 -6.61
N ASN A 4 -20.06 14.24 -5.84
CA ASN A 4 -19.55 14.36 -4.47
C ASN A 4 -20.31 13.40 -3.53
N LEU A 5 -19.82 13.27 -2.30
CA LEU A 5 -20.41 12.37 -1.31
C LEU A 5 -21.86 12.75 -0.99
N LEU A 6 -22.16 14.04 -0.86
CA LEU A 6 -23.52 14.51 -0.59
C LEU A 6 -24.51 14.08 -1.68
N GLU A 7 -24.17 14.26 -2.95
CA GLU A 7 -24.99 13.85 -4.10
C GLU A 7 -25.17 12.32 -4.17
N ILE A 8 -24.17 11.54 -3.75
CA ILE A 8 -24.28 10.09 -3.65
C ILE A 8 -25.26 9.72 -2.53
N VAL A 9 -25.12 10.31 -1.35
CA VAL A 9 -25.97 10.05 -0.19
C VAL A 9 -27.41 10.45 -0.48
N GLN A 10 -27.66 11.65 -1.00
CA GLN A 10 -28.98 12.11 -1.41
C GLN A 10 -29.63 11.17 -2.43
N ASN A 11 -28.85 10.67 -3.39
CA ASN A 11 -29.36 9.74 -4.40
C ASN A 11 -29.71 8.37 -3.82
N ILE A 12 -29.02 7.92 -2.76
CA ILE A 12 -29.35 6.67 -2.06
C ILE A 12 -30.58 6.87 -1.16
N LEU A 13 -30.64 7.97 -0.41
CA LEU A 13 -31.77 8.29 0.46
C LEU A 13 -33.07 8.44 -0.34
N SER A 14 -33.00 9.10 -1.51
CA SER A 14 -34.14 9.21 -2.42
C SER A 14 -34.64 7.85 -2.91
N ASP A 15 -33.76 6.90 -3.19
CA ASP A 15 -34.15 5.54 -3.61
C ASP A 15 -34.70 4.69 -2.45
N MET A 16 -34.39 5.07 -1.21
CA MET A 16 -34.87 4.41 0.01
C MET A 16 -36.19 4.99 0.54
N ASP A 17 -36.78 5.97 -0.17
CA ASP A 17 -37.92 6.79 0.27
C ASP A 17 -37.66 7.48 1.63
N SER A 18 -36.41 7.88 1.89
CA SER A 18 -35.97 8.56 3.11
C SER A 18 -35.97 10.09 2.94
N GLN A 19 -35.76 10.82 4.03
CA GLN A 19 -35.82 12.29 4.04
C GLN A 19 -34.66 12.93 3.25
N GLU A 20 -34.96 14.03 2.56
CA GLU A 20 -33.94 14.87 1.90
C GLU A 20 -33.08 15.59 2.95
N VAL A 21 -31.78 15.67 2.67
CA VAL A 21 -30.77 16.30 3.52
C VAL A 21 -29.92 17.28 2.71
N ASN A 22 -29.42 18.34 3.34
CA ASN A 22 -28.53 19.32 2.72
C ASN A 22 -27.06 19.12 3.14
N SER A 23 -26.81 18.30 4.17
CA SER A 23 -25.50 17.81 4.60
C SER A 23 -25.61 16.34 5.04
N ILE A 24 -24.54 15.56 4.89
CA ILE A 24 -24.46 14.19 5.41
C ILE A 24 -24.61 14.13 6.94
N SER A 25 -24.39 15.25 7.63
CA SER A 25 -24.51 15.37 9.09
C SER A 25 -25.92 15.75 9.57
N ASP A 26 -26.85 16.06 8.66
CA ASP A 26 -28.20 16.51 9.00
C ASP A 26 -29.05 15.40 9.65
N SER A 27 -28.76 14.13 9.35
CA SER A 27 -29.49 13.00 9.92
C SER A 27 -28.58 11.80 10.20
N ILE A 28 -28.95 11.02 11.21
CA ILE A 28 -28.24 9.78 11.56
C ILE A 28 -28.28 8.79 10.38
N GLU A 29 -29.39 8.77 9.63
CA GLU A 29 -29.54 7.90 8.46
C GLU A 29 -28.58 8.32 7.32
N ALA A 30 -28.40 9.63 7.10
CA ALA A 30 -27.44 10.14 6.11
C ALA A 30 -25.99 9.78 6.49
N MET A 31 -25.63 9.90 7.77
CA MET A 31 -24.31 9.47 8.27
C MET A 31 -24.10 7.96 8.09
N GLN A 32 -25.12 7.14 8.35
CA GLN A 32 -25.05 5.69 8.14
C GLN A 32 -24.85 5.35 6.66
N VAL A 33 -25.58 6.01 5.75
CA VAL A 33 -25.39 5.84 4.31
C VAL A 33 -23.98 6.24 3.89
N ALA A 34 -23.46 7.37 4.38
CA ALA A 34 -22.09 7.81 4.10
C ALA A 34 -21.04 6.77 4.55
N GLN A 35 -21.21 6.17 5.73
CA GLN A 35 -20.34 5.11 6.24
C GLN A 35 -20.42 3.83 5.40
N ILE A 36 -21.61 3.48 4.91
CA ILE A 36 -21.78 2.34 3.99
C ILE A 36 -21.09 2.63 2.66
N VAL A 37 -21.23 3.84 2.11
CA VAL A 37 -20.53 4.27 0.89
C VAL A 37 -19.02 4.15 1.08
N GLU A 38 -18.46 4.66 2.17
CA GLU A 38 -17.04 4.52 2.51
C GLU A 38 -16.60 3.05 2.53
N THR A 39 -17.36 2.19 3.21
CA THR A 39 -17.07 0.76 3.28
C THR A 39 -17.08 0.11 1.89
N THR A 40 -18.08 0.44 1.06
CA THR A 40 -18.14 -0.08 -0.31
C THR A 40 -17.00 0.44 -1.18
N PHE A 41 -16.57 1.69 -1.00
CA PHE A 41 -15.42 2.26 -1.70
C PHE A 41 -14.14 1.49 -1.39
N TYR A 42 -13.83 1.27 -0.10
CA TYR A 42 -12.66 0.48 0.28
C TYR A 42 -12.76 -0.98 -0.18
N ASN A 43 -13.95 -1.57 -0.17
CA ASN A 43 -14.15 -2.93 -0.69
C ASN A 43 -13.80 -3.04 -2.18
N ILE A 44 -14.21 -2.06 -2.98
CA ILE A 44 -13.94 -2.01 -4.42
C ILE A 44 -12.44 -1.86 -4.67
N ILE A 45 -11.80 -0.90 -3.98
CA ILE A 45 -10.37 -0.59 -4.15
C ILE A 45 -9.47 -1.73 -3.67
N ALA A 46 -9.82 -2.40 -2.57
CA ALA A 46 -9.08 -3.57 -2.10
C ALA A 46 -9.14 -4.71 -3.13
N SER A 47 -10.30 -4.92 -3.76
CA SER A 47 -10.53 -6.04 -4.68
C SER A 47 -9.94 -5.87 -6.08
N ARG A 48 -9.52 -4.65 -6.46
CA ARG A 48 -9.10 -4.35 -7.83
C ARG A 48 -7.85 -3.49 -7.86
N ASP A 49 -7.01 -3.72 -8.86
CA ASP A 49 -5.91 -2.81 -9.17
C ASP A 49 -6.43 -1.70 -10.09
N ILE A 50 -6.42 -0.49 -9.55
CA ILE A 50 -6.88 0.72 -10.23
C ILE A 50 -5.62 1.49 -10.67
N PRO A 51 -5.37 1.64 -11.98
CA PRO A 51 -4.17 2.32 -12.48
C PRO A 51 -4.03 3.77 -12.00
N GLU A 52 -5.15 4.46 -11.73
CA GLU A 52 -5.13 5.85 -11.26
C GLU A 52 -4.52 6.02 -9.86
N HIS A 53 -4.46 4.96 -9.07
CA HIS A 53 -3.86 4.98 -7.72
C HIS A 53 -2.37 4.69 -7.74
N GLU A 54 -1.77 4.57 -8.92
CA GLU A 54 -0.34 4.42 -9.08
C GLU A 54 0.35 5.78 -9.01
N SER A 55 1.23 5.93 -8.03
CA SER A 55 1.95 7.18 -7.80
C SER A 55 3.37 6.92 -7.30
N PHE A 56 4.18 7.99 -7.32
CA PHE A 56 5.45 7.97 -6.60
C PHE A 56 5.19 8.05 -5.11
N ILE A 57 5.78 7.11 -4.39
CA ILE A 57 5.64 6.95 -2.95
C ILE A 57 6.92 7.44 -2.30
N LYS A 58 6.80 8.38 -1.34
CA LYS A 58 7.92 8.81 -0.52
C LYS A 58 8.11 7.82 0.62
N LEU A 59 9.24 7.13 0.66
CA LEU A 59 9.63 6.29 1.79
C LEU A 59 10.19 7.15 2.92
N THR A 60 9.97 6.74 4.16
CA THR A 60 10.52 7.44 5.33
C THR A 60 11.79 6.74 5.79
N ALA A 61 12.94 7.41 5.73
CA ALA A 61 14.19 6.87 6.27
C ALA A 61 14.13 6.85 7.81
N LEU A 62 14.66 5.80 8.45
CA LEU A 62 14.75 5.79 9.92
C LEU A 62 15.78 6.80 10.46
N SER A 63 16.72 7.25 9.62
CA SER A 63 17.77 8.23 9.97
C SER A 63 18.51 7.88 11.26
N ASP A 64 18.70 6.58 11.49
CA ASP A 64 19.29 6.01 12.70
C ASP A 64 20.57 5.28 12.31
N THR A 65 21.69 5.62 12.95
CA THR A 65 23.00 5.03 12.66
C THR A 65 23.08 3.56 13.05
N ASP A 66 22.22 3.10 13.97
CA ASP A 66 22.10 1.68 14.30
C ASP A 66 21.30 0.92 13.21
N PHE A 67 20.51 1.64 12.41
CA PHE A 67 19.68 1.10 11.31
C PHE A 67 19.87 1.87 10.00
N PRO A 68 21.10 1.95 9.46
CA PRO A 68 21.45 2.87 8.37
C PRO A 68 20.77 2.55 7.04
N THR A 69 20.30 1.30 6.85
CA THR A 69 19.65 0.84 5.61
C THR A 69 18.15 0.62 5.70
N HIS A 70 17.52 1.05 6.80
CA HIS A 70 16.11 0.81 7.05
C HIS A 70 15.24 1.99 6.59
N PHE A 71 14.20 1.67 5.83
CA PHE A 71 13.11 2.59 5.52
C PHE A 71 11.80 2.05 6.09
N LYS A 72 10.89 2.95 6.41
CA LYS A 72 9.52 2.60 6.80
C LYS A 72 8.58 2.75 5.61
N TYR A 73 7.73 1.74 5.39
CA TYR A 73 6.64 1.88 4.42
C TYR A 73 5.64 2.95 4.89
N PRO A 74 5.14 3.82 4.00
CA PRO A 74 4.02 4.69 4.34
C PRO A 74 2.75 3.92 4.66
N THR A 75 1.86 4.52 5.44
CA THR A 75 0.66 3.84 5.97
C THR A 75 -0.32 3.39 4.89
N ASN A 76 -0.42 4.13 3.79
CA ASN A 76 -1.44 3.93 2.77
C ASN A 76 -0.88 3.26 1.49
N VAL A 77 0.12 2.39 1.62
CA VAL A 77 0.68 1.66 0.47
C VAL A 77 0.00 0.30 0.33
N LYS A 78 -0.64 0.08 -0.82
CA LYS A 78 -1.12 -1.23 -1.23
C LYS A 78 0.05 -2.10 -1.70
N GLN A 79 0.80 -1.58 -2.67
CA GLN A 79 1.89 -2.34 -3.28
C GLN A 79 3.01 -1.43 -3.80
N ILE A 80 4.28 -1.79 -3.58
CA ILE A 80 5.42 -1.23 -4.30
C ILE A 80 5.71 -2.10 -5.54
N LYS A 81 5.79 -1.45 -6.71
CA LYS A 81 6.11 -2.08 -7.99
C LYS A 81 7.58 -1.93 -8.35
N ASN A 82 8.14 -0.74 -8.15
CA ASN A 82 9.56 -0.47 -8.37
C ASN A 82 10.12 0.36 -7.23
N LEU A 83 11.36 0.08 -6.87
CA LEU A 83 12.15 0.84 -5.92
C LEU A 83 13.51 1.11 -6.56
N SER A 84 13.83 2.39 -6.74
CA SER A 84 15.13 2.83 -7.25
C SER A 84 15.79 3.73 -6.21
N TYR A 85 17.11 3.71 -6.16
CA TYR A 85 17.91 4.56 -5.29
C TYR A 85 18.93 5.34 -6.12
N ASP A 86 19.19 6.58 -5.73
CA ASP A 86 20.19 7.41 -6.37
C ASP A 86 21.60 6.96 -5.94
N VAL A 87 22.37 6.45 -6.89
CA VAL A 87 23.74 5.95 -6.65
C VAL A 87 24.80 6.99 -6.96
N SER A 88 24.42 8.20 -7.36
CA SER A 88 25.39 9.26 -7.61
C SER A 88 25.97 9.82 -6.31
N SER A 89 27.29 10.02 -6.29
CA SER A 89 27.97 10.78 -5.24
C SER A 89 27.92 12.29 -5.51
N ASP A 90 27.49 12.70 -6.70
CA ASP A 90 27.22 14.07 -7.11
C ASP A 90 25.71 14.30 -7.34
N SER A 91 25.31 15.52 -7.67
CA SER A 91 23.91 15.88 -7.95
C SER A 91 23.46 15.52 -9.38
N THR A 92 23.94 14.40 -9.93
CA THR A 92 23.56 13.93 -11.29
C THR A 92 22.31 13.07 -11.30
N TYR A 93 21.83 12.61 -10.14
CA TYR A 93 20.59 11.85 -9.98
C TYR A 93 20.58 10.55 -10.79
N ALA A 94 21.65 9.76 -10.64
CA ALA A 94 21.81 8.47 -11.31
C ALA A 94 21.05 7.39 -10.54
N TYR A 95 19.78 7.18 -10.88
CA TYR A 95 18.96 6.15 -10.24
C TYR A 95 19.29 4.73 -10.73
N SER A 96 19.58 3.84 -9.80
CA SER A 96 19.68 2.40 -10.02
C SER A 96 18.47 1.68 -9.42
N ASP A 97 17.92 0.71 -10.14
CA ASP A 97 16.84 -0.13 -9.64
C ASP A 97 17.35 -1.09 -8.55
N ILE A 98 16.69 -1.07 -7.40
CA ILE A 98 16.97 -1.93 -6.26
C ILE A 98 16.01 -3.11 -6.33
N LYS A 99 16.56 -4.32 -6.46
CA LYS A 99 15.74 -5.51 -6.75
C LYS A 99 15.23 -6.14 -5.47
N TRP A 100 13.95 -6.53 -5.47
CA TRP A 100 13.38 -7.33 -4.40
C TRP A 100 14.10 -8.68 -4.30
N LEU A 101 14.41 -9.08 -3.08
CA LEU A 101 14.93 -10.39 -2.73
C LEU A 101 14.06 -10.99 -1.62
N GLU A 102 13.77 -12.30 -1.70
CA GLU A 102 13.02 -12.98 -0.64
C GLU A 102 13.81 -12.95 0.69
N PRO A 103 13.12 -12.82 1.84
CA PRO A 103 13.77 -12.66 3.14
C PRO A 103 14.84 -13.71 3.46
N LEU A 104 14.57 -14.98 3.15
CA LEU A 104 15.52 -16.08 3.38
C LEU A 104 16.73 -16.00 2.44
N ASP A 105 16.53 -15.63 1.18
CA ASP A 105 17.63 -15.47 0.23
C ASP A 105 18.49 -14.26 0.61
N PHE A 106 17.87 -13.21 1.15
CA PHE A 106 18.56 -12.05 1.70
C PHE A 106 19.45 -12.43 2.88
N ILE A 107 18.93 -13.18 3.85
CA ILE A 107 19.72 -13.68 4.99
C ILE A 107 20.87 -14.56 4.52
N ASN A 108 20.60 -15.53 3.64
CA ASN A 108 21.62 -16.43 3.09
C ASN A 108 22.75 -15.68 2.37
N ARG A 109 22.45 -14.55 1.70
CA ARG A 109 23.45 -13.69 1.07
C ARG A 109 24.18 -12.82 2.10
N SER A 110 23.45 -12.29 3.07
CA SER A 110 23.99 -11.50 4.19
C SER A 110 25.03 -12.30 4.98
N ASP A 111 24.73 -13.55 5.33
CA ASP A 111 25.59 -14.37 6.18
C ASP A 111 26.93 -14.73 5.54
N ARG A 112 26.98 -14.75 4.19
CA ARG A 112 28.20 -15.01 3.42
C ARG A 112 29.12 -13.78 3.33
N ARG A 113 28.67 -12.61 3.79
CA ARG A 113 29.45 -11.37 3.71
C ARG A 113 30.59 -11.38 4.72
N SER A 114 31.75 -10.93 4.28
CA SER A 114 32.88 -10.65 5.15
C SER A 114 32.60 -9.42 6.01
N LEU A 115 32.99 -9.45 7.29
CA LEU A 115 32.88 -8.32 8.20
C LEU A 115 33.88 -7.19 7.87
N SER A 116 34.84 -7.43 6.99
CA SER A 116 35.80 -6.40 6.55
C SER A 116 35.16 -5.29 5.70
N SER A 117 34.02 -5.58 5.07
CA SER A 117 33.29 -4.66 4.18
C SER A 117 31.81 -4.58 4.53
N ALA A 118 31.43 -5.05 5.72
CA ALA A 118 30.04 -5.10 6.15
C ALA A 118 29.91 -4.72 7.63
N THR A 119 28.90 -3.92 7.92
CA THR A 119 28.48 -3.57 9.28
C THR A 119 27.38 -4.54 9.73
N VAL A 120 27.40 -4.91 11.00
CA VAL A 120 26.34 -5.70 11.61
C VAL A 120 25.26 -4.74 12.09
N VAL A 121 24.06 -4.90 11.55
CA VAL A 121 22.86 -4.14 11.87
C VAL A 121 21.86 -5.10 12.47
N ASP A 122 21.19 -4.72 13.56
CA ASP A 122 20.14 -5.56 14.15
C ASP A 122 18.82 -5.34 13.38
N ASP A 123 18.00 -6.38 13.25
CA ASP A 123 16.63 -6.27 12.75
C ASP A 123 15.77 -5.53 13.78
N LYS A 124 14.96 -4.56 13.32
CA LYS A 124 14.18 -3.66 14.19
C LYS A 124 13.22 -4.41 15.12
N VAL A 125 12.67 -5.54 14.67
CA VAL A 125 11.60 -6.27 15.37
C VAL A 125 12.15 -7.47 16.14
N ALA A 126 12.92 -8.33 15.47
CA ALA A 126 13.41 -9.58 16.07
C ALA A 126 14.77 -9.42 16.77
N GLY A 127 15.49 -8.31 16.57
CA GLY A 127 16.84 -8.11 17.09
C GLY A 127 17.88 -9.06 16.50
N THR A 128 17.57 -9.67 15.34
CA THR A 128 18.48 -10.61 14.67
C THR A 128 19.57 -9.84 13.93
N LYS A 129 20.81 -10.32 14.01
CA LYS A 129 21.95 -9.67 13.36
C LYS A 129 21.97 -9.92 11.86
N ILE A 130 22.02 -8.85 11.09
CA ILE A 130 22.12 -8.84 9.63
C ILE A 130 23.41 -8.13 9.23
N ARG A 131 24.12 -8.66 8.24
CA ARG A 131 25.33 -8.02 7.70
C ARG A 131 24.97 -7.20 6.48
N VAL A 132 25.22 -5.91 6.55
CA VAL A 132 24.92 -4.93 5.50
C VAL A 132 26.24 -4.36 4.98
N TYR A 133 26.42 -4.29 3.66
CA TYR A 133 27.65 -3.69 3.11
C TYR A 133 27.71 -2.20 3.46
N ASN A 134 28.89 -1.69 3.80
CA ASN A 134 29.12 -0.27 4.12
C ASN A 134 30.04 0.46 3.10
N ASP A 135 30.50 -0.26 2.09
CA ASP A 135 31.49 0.18 1.10
C ASP A 135 30.90 0.46 -0.29
N ARG A 136 29.56 0.42 -0.43
CA ARG A 136 28.88 0.50 -1.73
C ARG A 136 27.41 0.87 -1.63
N MET A 137 26.87 1.38 -2.73
CA MET A 137 25.43 1.66 -2.88
C MET A 137 24.56 0.39 -2.90
N PRO A 138 23.28 0.48 -2.46
CA PRO A 138 22.36 -0.65 -2.42
C PRO A 138 22.05 -1.23 -3.79
N SER A 139 21.76 -2.52 -3.84
CA SER A 139 21.35 -3.26 -5.06
C SER A 139 20.12 -4.13 -4.83
N TYR A 140 19.89 -4.56 -3.58
CA TYR A 140 18.78 -5.41 -3.19
C TYR A 140 18.07 -4.86 -1.97
N TYR A 141 16.77 -5.14 -1.89
CA TYR A 141 15.97 -4.87 -0.70
C TYR A 141 15.08 -6.06 -0.36
N THR A 142 14.71 -6.15 0.92
CA THR A 142 13.74 -7.11 1.42
C THR A 142 12.86 -6.46 2.50
N SER A 143 11.86 -7.18 2.97
CA SER A 143 11.07 -6.82 4.14
C SER A 143 10.74 -8.07 4.93
N PHE A 144 10.98 -8.03 6.24
CA PHE A 144 10.76 -9.17 7.14
C PHE A 144 9.38 -9.14 7.82
N ASP A 145 8.79 -7.95 7.93
CA ASP A 145 7.60 -7.64 8.75
C ASP A 145 6.51 -6.87 7.98
N ASP A 146 6.71 -6.60 6.68
CA ASP A 146 5.83 -5.77 5.84
C ASP A 146 5.64 -4.32 6.38
N GLU A 147 6.49 -3.85 7.31
CA GLU A 147 6.50 -2.48 7.84
C GLU A 147 7.83 -1.76 7.55
N HIS A 148 8.94 -2.49 7.57
CA HIS A 148 10.27 -1.97 7.28
C HIS A 148 10.85 -2.57 5.99
N ILE A 149 11.43 -1.71 5.17
CA ILE A 149 12.27 -2.08 4.03
C ILE A 149 13.71 -2.10 4.52
N VAL A 150 14.39 -3.21 4.28
CA VAL A 150 15.81 -3.37 4.61
C VAL A 150 16.59 -3.45 3.30
N MET A 151 17.43 -2.44 3.06
CA MET A 151 18.37 -2.46 1.93
C MET A 151 19.67 -3.19 2.31
N ASP A 152 20.33 -3.72 1.29
CA ASP A 152 21.46 -4.62 1.48
C ASP A 152 22.81 -3.92 1.67
N ALA A 153 22.90 -2.64 1.33
CA ALA A 153 24.12 -1.84 1.44
C ALA A 153 23.85 -0.34 1.65
N TYR A 154 24.84 0.36 2.17
CA TYR A 154 24.98 1.81 2.11
C TYR A 154 26.47 2.16 1.92
N ASP A 155 26.76 3.33 1.38
CA ASP A 155 28.14 3.81 1.23
C ASP A 155 28.41 4.82 2.36
N SER A 156 29.19 4.41 3.37
CA SER A 156 29.46 5.24 4.55
C SER A 156 30.32 6.47 4.23
N ASP A 157 31.03 6.49 3.10
CA ASP A 157 31.83 7.65 2.69
C ASP A 157 30.95 8.75 2.07
N VAL A 158 29.76 8.38 1.57
CA VAL A 158 28.80 9.32 0.97
C VAL A 158 27.76 9.76 1.99
N ASP A 159 27.06 8.82 2.62
CA ASP A 159 26.03 9.10 3.63
C ASP A 159 26.16 8.12 4.81
N THR A 160 26.08 8.63 6.05
CA THR A 160 26.12 7.77 7.26
C THR A 160 24.89 6.88 7.39
N THR A 161 23.78 7.27 6.77
CA THR A 161 22.52 6.51 6.66
C THR A 161 21.89 6.76 5.29
N LEU A 162 21.17 5.80 4.73
CA LEU A 162 20.45 6.01 3.48
C LEU A 162 19.41 7.15 3.63
N GLN A 163 19.31 7.99 2.61
CA GLN A 163 18.53 9.22 2.65
C GLN A 163 17.21 9.07 1.93
N GLU A 164 16.12 9.58 2.52
CA GLU A 164 14.79 9.58 1.89
C GLU A 164 14.76 10.37 0.57
N SER A 165 15.55 11.45 0.48
CA SER A 165 15.66 12.29 -0.73
C SER A 165 16.27 11.57 -1.93
N LYS A 166 17.03 10.48 -1.69
CA LYS A 166 17.65 9.64 -2.72
C LYS A 166 16.79 8.43 -3.11
N THR A 167 15.64 8.23 -2.47
CA THR A 167 14.72 7.13 -2.79
C THR A 167 13.70 7.52 -3.85
N ARG A 168 13.36 6.57 -4.72
CA ARG A 168 12.25 6.66 -5.66
C ARG A 168 11.47 5.35 -5.64
N ALA A 169 10.34 5.33 -4.94
CA ALA A 169 9.42 4.20 -4.99
C ALA A 169 8.23 4.53 -5.89
N TYR A 170 7.81 3.57 -6.72
CA TYR A 170 6.60 3.67 -7.54
C TYR A 170 5.70 2.48 -7.22
N GLY A 171 4.43 2.77 -6.97
CA GLY A 171 3.50 1.75 -6.50
C GLY A 171 2.06 2.24 -6.43
N THR A 172 1.20 1.41 -5.89
CA THR A 172 -0.23 1.69 -5.70
C THR A 172 -0.49 2.08 -4.25
N THR A 173 -1.20 3.18 -4.05
CA THR A 173 -1.62 3.67 -2.73
C THR A 173 -3.13 3.54 -2.53
N TYR A 174 -3.57 3.35 -1.29
CA TYR A 174 -4.98 3.47 -0.95
C TYR A 174 -5.34 4.96 -0.83
N PRO A 175 -6.31 5.47 -1.61
CA PRO A 175 -6.80 6.82 -1.43
C PRO A 175 -7.50 6.93 -0.07
N VAL A 176 -7.41 8.11 0.55
CA VAL A 176 -8.05 8.38 1.84
C VAL A 176 -9.47 8.86 1.58
N PHE A 177 -10.46 8.10 2.04
CA PHE A 177 -11.85 8.53 1.99
C PHE A 177 -12.11 9.59 3.06
N SER A 178 -12.79 10.67 2.67
CA SER A 178 -13.22 11.72 3.61
C SER A 178 -14.74 11.76 3.67
N GLN A 179 -15.28 11.75 4.89
CA GLN A 179 -16.71 12.00 5.13
C GLN A 179 -16.97 13.51 5.16
N ASP A 180 -16.78 14.17 4.02
CA ASP A 180 -17.09 15.57 3.80
C ASP A 180 -18.09 15.71 2.65
N ASP A 181 -19.04 16.63 2.76
CA ASP A 181 -20.09 16.85 1.75
C ASP A 181 -19.49 17.09 0.34
N THR A 182 -18.34 17.74 0.27
CA THR A 182 -17.64 18.11 -0.96
C THR A 182 -16.68 17.03 -1.46
N TYR A 183 -16.42 15.99 -0.68
CA TYR A 183 -15.48 14.94 -1.05
C TYR A 183 -15.95 14.20 -2.32
N VAL A 184 -15.06 14.06 -3.30
CA VAL A 184 -15.32 13.30 -4.52
C VAL A 184 -14.49 12.01 -4.46
N PRO A 185 -15.13 10.82 -4.41
CA PRO A 185 -14.41 9.56 -4.39
C PRO A 185 -13.38 9.45 -5.53
N GLU A 186 -12.14 9.17 -5.15
CA GLU A 186 -11.01 9.03 -6.08
C GLU A 186 -11.10 7.71 -6.87
N ILE A 187 -12.03 7.65 -7.82
CA ILE A 187 -12.19 6.54 -8.78
C ILE A 187 -12.46 7.09 -10.18
N ASP A 188 -12.21 6.28 -11.20
CA ASP A 188 -12.55 6.64 -12.58
C ASP A 188 -14.05 6.92 -12.74
N GLY A 189 -14.38 7.81 -13.69
CA GLY A 189 -15.75 8.14 -14.06
C GLY A 189 -16.56 6.94 -14.55
N THR A 190 -15.91 5.89 -15.07
CA THR A 190 -16.58 4.64 -15.46
C THR A 190 -16.91 3.74 -14.27
N MET A 191 -16.12 3.81 -13.19
CA MET A 191 -16.36 3.04 -11.97
C MET A 191 -17.32 3.74 -11.02
N HIS A 192 -17.56 5.04 -11.20
CA HIS A 192 -18.46 5.81 -10.35
C HIS A 192 -19.90 5.28 -10.33
N PRO A 193 -20.54 4.91 -11.47
CA PRO A 193 -21.84 4.23 -11.45
C PRO A 193 -21.82 2.88 -10.75
N TYR A 194 -20.69 2.16 -10.81
CA TYR A 194 -20.52 0.88 -10.14
C TYR A 194 -20.48 1.03 -8.61
N LEU A 195 -19.71 2.00 -8.10
CA LEU A 195 -19.71 2.36 -6.67
C LEU A 195 -21.13 2.69 -6.19
N LEU A 196 -21.84 3.54 -6.93
CA LEU A 196 -23.19 3.96 -6.58
C LEU A 196 -24.17 2.78 -6.56
N ALA A 197 -24.12 1.89 -7.55
CA ALA A 197 -24.99 0.72 -7.60
C ALA A 197 -24.69 -0.28 -6.46
N GLU A 198 -23.41 -0.51 -6.15
CA GLU A 198 -23.00 -1.39 -5.05
C GLU A 198 -23.41 -0.80 -3.69
N ALA A 199 -23.15 0.49 -3.47
CA ALA A 199 -23.56 1.23 -2.26
C ALA A 199 -25.08 1.24 -2.06
N LYS A 200 -25.87 1.46 -3.12
CA LYS A 200 -27.34 1.38 -3.06
C LYS A 200 -27.81 0.00 -2.63
N SER A 201 -27.27 -1.05 -3.27
CA SER A 201 -27.65 -2.42 -2.96
C SER A 201 -27.28 -2.80 -1.52
N THR A 202 -26.15 -2.33 -0.99
CA THR A 202 -25.76 -2.58 0.40
C THR A 202 -26.61 -1.79 1.38
N CYS A 203 -26.92 -0.52 1.10
CA CYS A 203 -27.80 0.29 1.95
C CYS A 203 -29.21 -0.33 2.04
N MET A 204 -29.78 -0.77 0.92
CA MET A 204 -31.10 -1.40 0.92
C MET A 204 -31.12 -2.72 1.70
N SER A 205 -30.05 -3.52 1.62
CA SER A 205 -29.91 -4.75 2.42
C SER A 205 -29.82 -4.44 3.91
N LEU A 206 -28.89 -3.56 4.30
CA LEU A 206 -28.56 -3.30 5.71
C LEU A 206 -29.64 -2.49 6.45
N LEU A 207 -30.26 -1.52 5.77
CA LEU A 207 -31.17 -0.56 6.41
C LEU A 207 -32.65 -0.93 6.26
N LYS A 208 -33.01 -1.74 5.25
CA LYS A 208 -34.42 -2.10 4.97
C LYS A 208 -34.64 -3.62 4.82
N GLY A 209 -33.58 -4.42 4.71
CA GLY A 209 -33.64 -5.86 4.44
C GLY A 209 -33.55 -6.74 5.69
N GLY A 210 -33.78 -8.05 5.48
CA GLY A 210 -33.57 -9.10 6.47
C GLY A 210 -32.16 -9.70 6.36
N SER A 211 -32.03 -11.01 6.18
CA SER A 211 -30.73 -11.69 6.10
C SER A 211 -29.80 -11.11 5.01
N ASP A 212 -28.60 -10.68 5.40
CA ASP A 212 -27.65 -9.91 4.58
C ASP A 212 -26.84 -10.77 3.58
N MET A 213 -27.49 -11.20 2.49
CA MET A 213 -26.81 -11.91 1.39
C MET A 213 -25.69 -11.09 0.74
N LYS A 214 -25.76 -9.75 0.78
CA LYS A 214 -24.77 -8.86 0.16
C LYS A 214 -23.47 -8.76 0.95
N VAL A 215 -23.55 -8.72 2.28
CA VAL A 215 -22.36 -8.73 3.15
C VAL A 215 -21.66 -10.08 3.05
N GLU A 216 -22.40 -11.19 2.98
CA GLU A 216 -21.79 -12.50 2.71
C GLU A 216 -21.10 -12.54 1.35
N GLN A 217 -21.71 -11.96 0.31
CA GLN A 217 -21.13 -11.91 -1.03
C GLN A 217 -19.84 -11.08 -1.07
N SER A 218 -19.79 -9.92 -0.40
CA SER A 218 -18.57 -9.11 -0.31
C SER A 218 -17.49 -9.84 0.48
N ALA A 219 -17.81 -10.44 1.63
CA ALA A 219 -16.88 -11.19 2.45
C ALA A 219 -16.26 -12.38 1.69
N ARG A 220 -17.06 -13.13 0.93
CA ARG A 220 -16.57 -14.24 0.09
C ARG A 220 -15.62 -13.75 -1.01
N ARG A 221 -15.94 -12.63 -1.67
CA ARG A 221 -15.07 -12.01 -2.68
C ARG A 221 -13.76 -11.56 -2.06
N GLN A 222 -13.81 -10.79 -0.96
CA GLN A 222 -12.63 -10.30 -0.25
C GLN A 222 -11.72 -11.42 0.22
N LYS A 223 -12.28 -12.52 0.76
CA LYS A 223 -11.49 -13.69 1.16
C LYS A 223 -10.63 -14.21 0.01
N SER A 224 -11.16 -14.27 -1.21
CA SER A 224 -10.39 -14.70 -2.38
C SER A 224 -9.27 -13.73 -2.76
N TYR A 225 -9.48 -12.42 -2.60
CA TYR A 225 -8.48 -11.40 -2.93
C TYR A 225 -7.38 -11.30 -1.88
N VAL A 226 -7.74 -11.32 -0.59
CA VAL A 226 -6.79 -11.32 0.53
C VAL A 226 -5.84 -12.50 0.45
N GLN A 227 -6.30 -13.66 -0.04
CA GLN A 227 -5.44 -14.81 -0.29
C GLN A 227 -4.40 -14.59 -1.40
N ASN A 228 -4.70 -13.71 -2.37
CA ASN A 228 -3.81 -13.41 -3.49
C ASN A 228 -2.89 -12.21 -3.21
N ASP A 229 -3.36 -11.22 -2.44
CA ASP A 229 -2.64 -9.97 -2.14
C ASP A 229 -2.05 -9.99 -0.72
N MET A 230 -1.13 -10.94 -0.48
CA MET A 230 -0.58 -11.20 0.85
C MET A 230 0.57 -10.26 1.26
N TYR A 231 1.19 -9.54 0.33
CA TYR A 231 2.44 -8.80 0.58
C TYR A 231 2.44 -7.43 -0.08
N LYS A 232 2.96 -6.42 0.62
CA LYS A 232 3.10 -5.04 0.10
C LYS A 232 4.15 -4.91 -1.00
N THR A 233 5.04 -5.88 -1.16
CA THR A 233 5.98 -5.91 -2.29
C THR A 233 5.56 -6.96 -3.30
N LYS A 234 5.50 -6.56 -4.58
CA LYS A 234 5.17 -7.49 -5.65
C LYS A 234 6.25 -8.56 -5.79
N LYS A 235 5.93 -9.77 -5.36
CA LYS A 235 6.80 -10.93 -5.54
C LYS A 235 6.73 -11.39 -7.00
N GLY A 236 7.88 -11.67 -7.60
CA GLY A 236 7.94 -12.34 -8.90
C GLY A 236 7.33 -13.75 -8.81
N PHE A 237 6.75 -14.24 -9.90
CA PHE A 237 6.24 -15.61 -9.94
C PHE A 237 7.40 -16.59 -9.74
N LYS A 238 7.48 -17.23 -8.56
CA LYS A 238 8.49 -18.25 -8.28
C LYS A 238 8.13 -19.50 -9.10
N ARG A 239 8.71 -19.61 -10.29
CA ARG A 239 8.63 -20.84 -11.07
C ARG A 239 9.27 -21.95 -10.23
N PRO A 240 8.56 -23.05 -9.93
CA PRO A 240 9.21 -24.21 -9.34
C PRO A 240 10.35 -24.64 -10.26
N HIS A 241 11.55 -24.76 -9.70
CA HIS A 241 12.71 -25.30 -10.40
C HIS A 241 12.49 -26.80 -10.64
N TYR A 242 11.73 -27.13 -11.69
CA TYR A 242 11.62 -28.49 -12.19
C TYR A 242 12.85 -28.80 -13.07
N GLY A 243 13.88 -29.43 -12.47
CA GLY A 243 15.09 -29.95 -13.14
C GLY A 243 16.15 -28.88 -13.49
N ARG A 244 17.47 -29.12 -13.43
CA ARG A 244 18.31 -30.33 -13.39
C ARG A 244 19.53 -30.08 -12.48
N HIS A 245 19.91 -31.08 -11.68
CA HIS A 245 21.32 -31.35 -11.38
C HIS A 245 21.93 -32.13 -12.54
#